data_AF-A0A662H9I5-F1
#
_entry.id   AF-A0A662H9I5-F1
#
_cell.length_a   1.000
_cell.length_b   1.000
_cell.length_c   1.000
_cell.angle_alpha   90.00
_cell.angle_beta   90.00
_cell.angle_gamma   90.00
#
_symmetry.space_group_name_H-M   'P 1'
#
loop_
_entity.id
_entity.type
_entity.pdbx_description
1 polymer ?
#
loop_
_entity_poly.entity_id
_entity_poly.type
_entity_poly.pdbx_seq_one_letter_code
_entity_poly.pdbx_strand_id
1 'polypeptide(L)'
;MVTIKLPNGEIIKARVGERILDKIPKNSGLVARVNGKLIDLSMVIKEDLKLIEVLDFNSEEGKMVYWHTSSHILAHAVKRLFPNAKLGVGPPIENGFYYDFDVGGYAFTPEDLKKIEKEMKKIIKENIPLERKELDRLEAIKLFEKLGEKYKVELLNEMVDEKVTVYKQGDFIDLCRGPHLPSTGYIKCFKLLSVSSSYWRGD
;
A
#
# COMPACT_ATOMS: atom_id res chain seq x y z
N MET A 1 -20.03 -18.82 12.43
CA MET A 1 -18.57 -19.03 12.40
C MET A 1 -18.10 -18.88 10.97
N VAL A 2 -17.00 -18.17 10.78
CA VAL A 2 -16.38 -17.90 9.48
C VAL A 2 -15.20 -18.85 9.27
N THR A 3 -15.00 -19.30 8.05
CA THR A 3 -13.89 -20.20 7.68
C THR A 3 -12.79 -19.38 7.01
N ILE A 4 -11.57 -19.46 7.54
CA ILE A 4 -10.37 -18.91 6.93
C ILE A 4 -9.58 -20.07 6.34
N LYS A 5 -9.33 -20.06 5.03
CA LYS A 5 -8.50 -21.05 4.33
C LYS A 5 -7.13 -20.43 4.07
N LEU A 6 -6.08 -21.07 4.56
CA LEU A 6 -4.70 -20.65 4.35
C LEU A 6 -4.12 -21.17 3.02
N PRO A 7 -3.02 -20.58 2.51
CA PRO A 7 -2.36 -21.04 1.29
C PRO A 7 -1.91 -22.50 1.33
N ASN A 8 -1.48 -22.98 2.52
CA ASN A 8 -1.08 -24.37 2.75
C ASN A 8 -2.27 -25.35 2.80
N GLY A 9 -3.51 -24.88 2.63
CA GLY A 9 -4.74 -25.67 2.71
C GLY A 9 -5.31 -25.83 4.12
N GLU A 10 -4.61 -25.36 5.16
CA GLU A 10 -5.11 -25.38 6.53
C GLU A 10 -6.37 -24.53 6.68
N ILE A 11 -7.29 -25.00 7.52
CA ILE A 11 -8.56 -24.34 7.78
C ILE A 11 -8.59 -23.86 9.23
N ILE A 12 -8.79 -22.56 9.39
CA ILE A 12 -8.96 -21.90 10.68
C ILE A 12 -10.41 -21.42 10.82
N LYS A 13 -10.97 -21.56 12.02
CA LYS A 13 -12.29 -21.03 12.34
C LYS A 13 -12.16 -19.71 13.09
N ALA A 14 -12.94 -18.73 12.66
CA ALA A 14 -13.01 -17.42 13.27
C ALA A 14 -14.47 -17.00 13.52
N ARG A 15 -14.64 -15.94 14.30
CA ARG A 15 -15.91 -15.34 14.68
C ARG A 15 -16.00 -13.94 14.11
N VAL A 16 -17.24 -13.48 13.94
CA VAL A 16 -17.52 -12.08 13.62
C VAL A 16 -16.93 -11.18 14.70
N GLY A 17 -16.37 -10.04 14.31
CA GLY A 17 -15.70 -9.10 15.21
C GLY A 17 -14.21 -9.41 15.47
N GLU A 18 -13.72 -10.60 15.12
CA GLU A 18 -12.28 -10.89 15.15
C GLU A 18 -11.60 -10.29 13.91
N ARG A 19 -10.32 -9.90 14.02
CA ARG A 19 -9.51 -9.49 12.86
C ARG A 19 -8.89 -10.71 12.21
N ILE A 20 -8.87 -10.76 10.88
CA ILE A 20 -8.32 -11.90 10.13
C ILE A 20 -6.87 -12.18 10.54
N LEU A 21 -6.05 -11.12 10.57
CA LEU A 21 -4.62 -11.20 10.92
C LEU A 21 -4.36 -11.81 12.30
N ASP A 22 -5.24 -11.57 13.27
CA ASP A 22 -5.07 -12.05 14.65
C ASP A 22 -5.44 -13.55 14.80
N LYS A 23 -6.05 -14.14 13.77
CA LYS A 23 -6.47 -15.55 13.75
C LYS A 23 -5.54 -16.47 12.98
N ILE A 24 -4.66 -15.93 12.16
CA ILE A 24 -3.77 -16.70 11.30
C ILE A 24 -2.34 -16.71 11.85
N PRO A 25 -1.52 -17.72 11.55
CA PRO A 25 -0.11 -17.70 11.91
C PRO A 25 0.61 -16.47 11.31
N LYS A 26 1.62 -15.95 12.02
CA LYS A 26 2.38 -14.79 11.52
C LYS A 26 3.00 -15.10 10.16
N ASN A 27 2.89 -14.15 9.23
CA ASN A 27 3.39 -14.26 7.85
C ASN A 27 2.81 -15.43 7.03
N SER A 28 1.66 -16.01 7.41
CA SER A 28 1.02 -17.08 6.63
C SER A 28 0.28 -16.61 5.37
N GLY A 29 0.36 -15.31 5.05
CA GLY A 29 -0.27 -14.71 3.89
C GLY A 29 -0.02 -13.21 3.80
N LEU A 30 -0.40 -12.64 2.67
CA LEU A 30 -0.17 -11.26 2.29
C LEU A 30 -1.48 -10.45 2.22
N VAL A 31 -2.53 -11.08 1.69
CA VAL A 31 -3.86 -10.47 1.47
C VAL A 31 -4.94 -11.55 1.63
N ALA A 32 -6.19 -11.15 1.84
CA ALA A 32 -7.32 -12.06 1.79
C ALA A 32 -8.22 -11.81 0.57
N ARG A 33 -8.91 -12.85 0.10
CA ARG A 33 -9.93 -12.80 -0.94
C ARG A 33 -11.26 -13.28 -0.36
N VAL A 34 -12.31 -12.48 -0.59
CA VAL A 34 -13.68 -12.81 -0.20
C VAL A 34 -14.62 -12.45 -1.35
N ASN A 35 -15.44 -13.41 -1.79
CA ASN A 35 -16.39 -13.24 -2.90
C ASN A 35 -15.73 -12.61 -4.15
N GLY A 36 -14.51 -13.06 -4.48
CA GLY A 36 -13.73 -12.57 -5.63
C GLY A 36 -13.06 -11.20 -5.43
N LYS A 37 -13.23 -10.53 -4.28
CA LYS A 37 -12.61 -9.23 -3.98
C LYS A 37 -11.47 -9.36 -2.98
N LEU A 38 -10.40 -8.61 -3.20
CA LEU A 38 -9.26 -8.57 -2.28
C LEU A 38 -9.54 -7.60 -1.12
N ILE A 39 -9.15 -8.00 0.09
CA ILE A 39 -9.29 -7.21 1.33
C ILE A 39 -8.01 -7.31 2.16
N ASP A 40 -7.74 -6.28 2.96
CA ASP A 40 -6.60 -6.26 3.88
C ASP A 40 -6.76 -7.36 4.94
N LEU A 41 -5.67 -8.05 5.28
CA LEU A 41 -5.68 -9.00 6.41
C LEU A 41 -5.96 -8.31 7.75
N SER A 42 -5.74 -7.00 7.85
CA SER A 42 -6.03 -6.21 9.04
C SER A 42 -7.53 -5.99 9.29
N MET A 43 -8.40 -6.34 8.33
CA MET A 43 -9.84 -6.14 8.37
C MET A 43 -10.53 -7.00 9.44
N VAL A 44 -11.56 -6.42 10.06
CA VAL A 44 -12.46 -7.11 11.00
C VAL A 44 -13.49 -7.94 10.22
N ILE A 45 -13.69 -9.18 10.65
CA ILE A 45 -14.63 -10.12 10.04
C ILE A 45 -16.07 -9.64 10.28
N LYS A 46 -16.82 -9.46 9.18
CA LYS A 46 -18.23 -9.06 9.17
C LYS A 46 -19.16 -10.28 9.10
N GLU A 47 -20.44 -10.08 9.43
CA GLU A 47 -21.45 -11.15 9.56
C GLU A 47 -21.74 -11.90 8.26
N ASP A 48 -21.56 -11.25 7.12
CA ASP A 48 -21.86 -11.76 5.78
C ASP A 48 -20.76 -12.66 5.21
N LEU A 49 -19.58 -12.71 5.85
CA LEU A 49 -18.44 -13.48 5.36
C LEU A 49 -18.54 -14.93 5.80
N LYS A 50 -18.58 -15.86 4.84
CA LYS A 50 -18.60 -17.32 5.12
C LYS A 50 -17.22 -17.97 4.94
N LEU A 51 -16.52 -17.57 3.88
CA LEU A 51 -15.20 -18.07 3.50
C LEU A 51 -14.27 -16.89 3.23
N ILE A 52 -13.08 -16.94 3.82
CA ILE A 52 -11.99 -16.00 3.62
C ILE A 52 -10.79 -16.81 3.14
N GLU A 53 -10.32 -16.55 1.93
CA GLU A 53 -9.14 -17.21 1.37
C GLU A 53 -7.92 -16.30 1.59
N VAL A 54 -6.94 -16.77 2.36
CA VAL A 54 -5.67 -16.06 2.53
C VAL A 54 -4.74 -16.44 1.39
N LEU A 55 -4.14 -15.44 0.77
CA LEU A 55 -3.27 -15.57 -0.39
C LEU A 55 -1.83 -15.19 -0.01
N ASP A 56 -0.85 -15.94 -0.52
CA ASP A 56 0.57 -15.66 -0.35
C ASP A 56 1.22 -15.18 -1.65
N PHE A 57 2.55 -15.06 -1.66
CA PHE A 57 3.32 -14.60 -2.82
C PHE A 57 3.28 -15.57 -4.02
N ASN A 58 2.74 -16.79 -3.88
CA ASN A 58 2.59 -17.71 -5.01
C ASN A 58 1.38 -17.36 -5.88
N SER A 59 0.44 -16.59 -5.35
CA SER A 59 -0.70 -16.05 -6.11
C SER A 59 -0.34 -14.75 -6.84
N GLU A 60 -0.98 -14.52 -8.00
CA GLU A 60 -0.82 -13.26 -8.74
C GLU A 60 -1.30 -12.06 -7.91
N GLU A 61 -2.43 -12.20 -7.23
CA GLU A 61 -2.98 -11.14 -6.39
C GLU A 61 -2.08 -10.83 -5.18
N GLY A 62 -1.48 -11.86 -4.56
CA GLY A 62 -0.53 -11.68 -3.48
C GLY A 62 0.74 -10.93 -3.94
N LYS A 63 1.26 -11.23 -5.13
CA LYS A 63 2.38 -10.49 -5.74
C LYS A 63 2.00 -9.04 -6.01
N MET A 64 0.82 -8.79 -6.58
CA MET A 64 0.35 -7.43 -6.87
C MET A 64 0.25 -6.58 -5.59
N VAL A 65 -0.29 -7.12 -4.50
CA VAL A 65 -0.38 -6.41 -3.22
C VAL A 65 0.99 -6.21 -2.56
N TYR A 66 1.90 -7.17 -2.76
CA TYR A 66 3.29 -7.03 -2.33
C TYR A 66 3.97 -5.85 -3.03
N TRP A 67 3.83 -5.75 -4.35
CA TRP A 67 4.38 -4.65 -5.13
C TRP A 67 3.74 -3.31 -4.81
N HIS A 68 2.43 -3.31 -4.57
CA HIS A 68 1.70 -2.11 -4.18
C HIS A 68 2.19 -1.56 -2.84
N THR A 69 2.45 -2.43 -1.87
CA THR A 69 3.03 -2.00 -0.58
C THR A 69 4.48 -1.56 -0.75
N SER A 70 5.23 -2.18 -1.67
CA SER A 70 6.59 -1.75 -1.99
C SER A 70 6.64 -0.34 -2.59
N SER A 71 5.63 0.05 -3.41
CA SER A 71 5.54 1.41 -3.96
C SER A 71 5.28 2.46 -2.87
N HIS A 72 4.43 2.16 -1.89
CA HIS A 72 4.22 3.04 -0.73
C HIS A 72 5.47 3.19 0.14
N ILE A 73 6.25 2.12 0.33
CA ILE A 73 7.54 2.18 1.03
C ILE A 73 8.54 3.04 0.24
N LEU A 74 8.54 2.95 -1.09
CA LEU A 74 9.34 3.83 -1.95
C LEU A 74 8.95 5.30 -1.76
N ALA A 75 7.65 5.62 -1.83
CA ALA A 75 7.18 6.98 -1.62
C ALA A 75 7.54 7.53 -0.24
N HIS A 76 7.40 6.73 0.80
CA HIS A 76 7.80 7.10 2.15
C HIS A 76 9.31 7.37 2.25
N ALA A 77 10.15 6.50 1.66
CA ALA A 77 11.59 6.70 1.62
C ALA A 77 11.96 8.01 0.89
N VAL A 78 11.30 8.29 -0.23
CA VAL A 78 11.49 9.55 -0.98
C VAL A 78 11.06 10.74 -0.13
N LYS A 79 9.90 10.70 0.55
CA LYS A 79 9.47 11.80 1.44
C LYS A 79 10.44 12.05 2.60
N ARG A 80 11.09 11.02 3.16
CA ARG A 80 12.11 11.20 4.21
C ARG A 80 13.38 11.87 3.67
N LEU A 81 13.83 11.51 2.47
CA LEU A 81 15.07 12.03 1.89
C LEU A 81 14.88 13.36 1.14
N PHE A 82 13.70 13.56 0.55
CA PHE A 82 13.31 14.70 -0.28
C PHE A 82 11.95 15.23 0.21
N PRO A 83 11.89 15.94 1.35
CA PRO A 83 10.63 16.34 1.98
C PRO A 83 9.71 17.19 1.09
N ASN A 84 10.30 17.95 0.16
CA ASN A 84 9.59 18.80 -0.78
C ASN A 84 9.04 18.05 -2.00
N ALA A 85 9.42 16.79 -2.22
CA ALA A 85 8.92 15.97 -3.32
C ALA A 85 7.39 15.83 -3.22
N LYS A 86 6.71 15.93 -4.36
CA LYS A 86 5.27 15.70 -4.47
C LYS A 86 4.99 14.33 -5.05
N LEU A 87 3.98 13.66 -4.52
CA LEU A 87 3.60 12.31 -4.88
C LEU A 87 2.62 12.31 -6.05
N GLY A 88 2.98 11.65 -7.14
CA GLY A 88 2.09 11.36 -8.27
C GLY A 88 1.32 10.05 -8.06
N VAL A 89 1.49 9.09 -8.98
CA VAL A 89 0.89 7.76 -8.92
C VAL A 89 1.95 6.68 -8.75
N GLY A 90 1.62 5.59 -8.05
CA GLY A 90 2.56 4.50 -7.82
C GLY A 90 1.90 3.13 -7.79
N PRO A 91 1.42 2.62 -8.93
CA PRO A 91 0.74 1.35 -8.99
C PRO A 91 1.73 0.17 -8.94
N PRO A 92 1.25 -1.02 -8.52
CA PRO A 92 1.91 -2.26 -8.88
C PRO A 92 1.78 -2.51 -10.39
N ILE A 93 2.78 -3.20 -10.95
CA ILE A 93 2.79 -3.71 -12.33
C ILE A 93 3.13 -5.20 -12.29
N GLU A 94 2.95 -5.91 -13.42
CA GLU A 94 3.09 -7.37 -13.51
C GLU A 94 4.35 -7.91 -12.81
N ASN A 95 5.50 -7.25 -13.01
CA ASN A 95 6.79 -7.68 -12.49
C ASN A 95 7.46 -6.66 -11.56
N GLY A 96 6.67 -5.82 -10.87
CA GLY A 96 7.23 -4.86 -9.92
C GLY A 96 6.31 -3.69 -9.61
N PHE A 97 6.89 -2.51 -9.46
CA PHE A 97 6.18 -1.28 -9.17
C PHE A 97 6.97 -0.08 -9.68
N TYR A 98 6.30 1.05 -9.83
CA TYR A 98 6.94 2.35 -10.01
C TYR A 98 6.25 3.37 -9.11
N TYR A 99 6.81 4.58 -9.04
CA TYR A 99 6.17 5.72 -8.42
C TYR A 99 6.65 7.01 -9.08
N ASP A 100 5.72 7.87 -9.50
CA ASP A 100 6.01 9.18 -10.07
C ASP A 100 6.21 10.25 -8.98
N PHE A 101 7.28 11.03 -9.09
CA PHE A 101 7.61 12.09 -8.16
C PHE A 101 7.89 13.41 -8.91
N ASP A 102 7.30 14.50 -8.43
CA ASP A 102 7.75 15.85 -8.77
C ASP A 102 8.75 16.31 -7.72
N VAL A 103 9.99 16.49 -8.14
CA VAL A 103 11.11 16.93 -7.31
C VAL A 103 11.64 18.30 -7.73
N GLY A 104 10.80 19.13 -8.36
CA GLY A 104 11.09 20.54 -8.63
C GLY A 104 12.23 20.75 -9.63
N GLY A 105 12.26 19.98 -10.71
CA GLY A 105 13.28 20.05 -11.76
C GLY A 105 14.57 19.28 -11.46
N TYR A 106 14.68 18.67 -10.27
CA TYR A 106 15.73 17.70 -9.99
C TYR A 106 15.51 16.40 -10.77
N ALA A 107 16.58 15.70 -11.12
CA ALA A 107 16.49 14.35 -11.69
C ALA A 107 17.24 13.40 -10.76
N PHE A 108 16.58 12.33 -10.31
CA PHE A 108 17.25 11.34 -9.46
C PHE A 108 18.44 10.73 -10.19
N THR A 109 19.54 10.57 -9.47
CA THR A 109 20.76 9.93 -9.98
C THR A 109 20.82 8.46 -9.54
N PRO A 110 21.67 7.62 -10.16
CA PRO A 110 21.94 6.27 -9.65
C PRO A 110 22.37 6.24 -8.17
N GLU A 111 23.08 7.28 -7.71
CA GLU A 111 23.48 7.45 -6.31
C GLU A 111 22.27 7.69 -5.40
N ASP A 112 21.27 8.44 -5.85
CA ASP A 112 20.03 8.64 -5.08
C ASP A 112 19.22 7.37 -5.02
N LEU A 113 19.15 6.58 -6.08
CA LEU A 113 18.52 5.25 -6.04
C LEU A 113 19.14 4.37 -4.97
N LYS A 114 20.47 4.39 -4.80
CA LYS A 114 21.16 3.67 -3.72
C LYS A 114 20.76 4.20 -2.33
N LYS A 115 20.63 5.53 -2.16
CA LYS A 115 20.20 6.15 -0.90
C LYS A 115 18.75 5.82 -0.58
N ILE A 116 17.86 5.91 -1.56
CA ILE A 116 16.43 5.59 -1.45
C ILE A 116 16.27 4.11 -1.10
N GLU A 117 16.95 3.20 -1.80
CA GLU A 117 16.91 1.77 -1.49
C GLU A 117 17.39 1.48 -0.06
N LYS A 118 18.45 2.19 0.40
CA LYS A 118 18.92 2.09 1.79
C LYS A 118 17.85 2.57 2.78
N GLU A 119 17.15 3.66 2.47
CA GLU A 119 16.09 4.19 3.33
C GLU A 119 14.85 3.29 3.34
N MET A 120 14.43 2.75 2.20
CA MET A 120 13.38 1.72 2.12
C MET A 120 13.71 0.51 3.01
N LYS A 121 14.97 0.04 3.00
CA LYS A 121 15.42 -1.05 3.89
C LYS A 121 15.33 -0.68 5.38
N LYS A 122 15.51 0.59 5.76
CA LYS A 122 15.29 1.04 7.15
C LYS A 122 13.81 1.00 7.51
N ILE A 123 12.94 1.56 6.66
CA ILE A 123 11.48 1.56 6.85
C ILE A 123 10.93 0.13 6.97
N ILE A 124 11.44 -0.82 6.19
CA ILE A 124 11.08 -2.24 6.29
C ILE A 124 11.50 -2.82 7.65
N LYS A 125 12.71 -2.50 8.13
CA LYS A 125 13.20 -2.95 9.45
C LYS A 125 12.42 -2.37 10.61
N GLU A 126 11.88 -1.15 10.46
CA GLU A 126 10.98 -0.53 11.45
C GLU A 126 9.66 -1.31 11.60
N ASN A 127 9.29 -2.14 10.61
CA ASN A 127 8.09 -2.97 10.62
C ASN A 127 6.80 -2.18 10.96
N ILE A 128 6.67 -1.02 10.33
CA ILE A 128 5.60 -0.05 10.58
C ILE A 128 4.25 -0.65 10.14
N PRO A 129 3.22 -0.67 11.00
CA PRO A 129 1.88 -1.08 10.59
C PRO A 129 1.30 -0.17 9.51
N LEU A 130 0.58 -0.75 8.55
CA LEU A 130 -0.20 0.01 7.57
C LEU A 130 -1.64 0.13 8.07
N GLU A 131 -2.05 1.36 8.37
CA GLU A 131 -3.39 1.71 8.85
C GLU A 131 -4.24 2.22 7.70
N ARG A 132 -5.24 1.43 7.31
CA ARG A 132 -6.29 1.87 6.39
C ARG A 132 -7.27 2.79 7.11
N LYS A 133 -7.59 3.94 6.51
CA LYS A 133 -8.64 4.86 6.97
C LYS A 133 -9.54 5.25 5.83
N GLU A 134 -10.83 5.30 6.10
CA GLU A 134 -11.81 5.88 5.19
C GLU A 134 -12.10 7.30 5.65
N LEU A 135 -12.02 8.25 4.72
CA LEU A 135 -12.25 9.67 4.97
C LEU A 135 -13.33 10.18 4.01
N ASP A 136 -14.01 11.24 4.41
CA ASP A 136 -14.76 12.04 3.43
C ASP A 136 -13.79 12.64 2.41
N ARG A 137 -14.17 12.63 1.13
CA ARG A 137 -13.34 13.15 0.03
C ARG A 137 -12.91 14.59 0.31
N LEU A 138 -13.80 15.42 0.86
CA LEU A 138 -13.50 16.81 1.23
C LEU A 138 -12.51 16.92 2.40
N GLU A 139 -12.51 15.98 3.33
CA GLU A 139 -11.51 15.92 4.41
C GLU A 139 -10.16 15.47 3.88
N ALA A 140 -10.15 14.50 2.96
CA ALA A 140 -8.93 14.06 2.28
C ALA A 140 -8.31 15.19 1.46
N ILE A 141 -9.11 16.01 0.76
CA ILE A 141 -8.63 17.19 0.04
C ILE A 141 -7.89 18.13 1.00
N LYS A 142 -8.53 18.54 2.10
CA LYS A 142 -7.92 19.41 3.12
C LYS A 142 -6.63 18.84 3.70
N LEU A 143 -6.59 17.51 3.90
CA LEU A 143 -5.40 16.82 4.38
C LEU A 143 -4.25 16.95 3.37
N PHE A 144 -4.47 16.61 2.09
CA PHE A 144 -3.41 16.65 1.08
C PHE A 144 -3.02 18.08 0.70
N GLU A 145 -3.92 19.07 0.78
CA GLU A 145 -3.59 20.49 0.67
C GLU A 145 -2.62 20.92 1.78
N LYS A 146 -2.89 20.53 3.03
CA LYS A 146 -2.01 20.83 4.18
C LYS A 146 -0.64 20.16 4.05
N LEU A 147 -0.58 18.97 3.46
CA LEU A 147 0.67 18.28 3.14
C LEU A 147 1.36 18.83 1.88
N GLY A 148 0.70 19.74 1.16
CA GLY A 148 1.16 20.32 -0.09
C GLY A 148 1.21 19.34 -1.26
N GLU A 149 0.45 18.24 -1.21
CA GLU A 149 0.44 17.18 -2.23
C GLU A 149 -0.55 17.51 -3.36
N LYS A 150 -0.18 18.48 -4.22
CA LYS A 150 -1.04 19.02 -5.29
C LYS A 150 -1.67 17.95 -6.20
N TYR A 151 -0.90 16.94 -6.61
CA TYR A 151 -1.39 15.89 -7.49
C TYR A 151 -2.44 15.00 -6.84
N LYS A 152 -2.34 14.77 -5.53
CA LYS A 152 -3.36 14.02 -4.78
C LYS A 152 -4.65 14.82 -4.67
N VAL A 153 -4.55 16.14 -4.49
CA VAL A 153 -5.70 17.05 -4.50
C VAL A 153 -6.39 17.05 -5.88
N GLU A 154 -5.62 17.12 -6.97
CA GLU A 154 -6.16 17.00 -8.33
C GLU A 154 -6.91 15.67 -8.53
N LEU A 155 -6.30 14.54 -8.17
CA LEU A 155 -6.94 13.22 -8.26
C LEU A 155 -8.24 13.16 -7.46
N LEU A 156 -8.26 13.74 -6.25
CA LEU A 156 -9.46 13.77 -5.41
C LEU A 156 -10.59 14.59 -6.01
N ASN A 157 -10.28 15.74 -6.63
CA ASN A 157 -11.30 16.59 -7.25
C ASN A 157 -11.98 15.91 -8.46
N GLU A 158 -11.32 14.94 -9.08
CA GLU A 158 -11.87 14.17 -10.22
C GLU A 158 -12.67 12.94 -9.79
N MET A 159 -12.47 12.44 -8.57
CA MET A 159 -13.23 11.28 -8.06
C MET A 159 -14.68 11.66 -7.88
N VAL A 160 -15.62 10.75 -8.16
CA VAL A 160 -17.06 10.94 -7.87
C VAL A 160 -17.46 10.42 -6.49
N ASP A 161 -16.65 9.54 -5.90
CA ASP A 161 -16.93 8.88 -4.62
C ASP A 161 -16.90 9.89 -3.46
N GLU A 162 -17.90 9.84 -2.57
CA GLU A 162 -17.95 10.71 -1.38
C GLU A 162 -16.92 10.29 -0.31
N LYS A 163 -16.61 8.99 -0.27
CA LYS A 163 -15.62 8.40 0.64
C LYS A 163 -14.42 7.92 -0.15
N VAL A 164 -13.24 8.18 0.40
CA VAL A 164 -11.97 7.72 -0.15
C VAL A 164 -11.17 7.00 0.92
N THR A 165 -10.29 6.10 0.48
CA THR A 165 -9.39 5.38 1.38
C THR A 165 -8.00 6.01 1.33
N VAL A 166 -7.39 6.16 2.50
CA VAL A 166 -5.99 6.51 2.67
C VAL A 166 -5.28 5.44 3.50
N TYR A 167 -4.00 5.27 3.26
CA TYR A 167 -3.15 4.37 4.04
C TYR A 167 -2.07 5.18 4.74
N LYS A 168 -2.03 5.04 6.07
CA LYS A 168 -0.99 5.65 6.92
C LYS A 168 0.05 4.59 7.29
N GLN A 169 1.33 4.91 7.14
CA GLN A 169 2.44 4.10 7.65
C GLN A 169 3.38 5.03 8.45
N GLY A 170 3.22 5.05 9.77
CA GLY A 170 4.00 5.92 10.64
C GLY A 170 3.70 7.39 10.37
N ASP A 171 4.71 8.14 9.92
CA ASP A 171 4.63 9.56 9.57
C ASP A 171 4.19 9.81 8.12
N PHE A 172 4.11 8.78 7.29
CA PHE A 172 3.66 8.88 5.89
C PHE A 172 2.18 8.51 5.72
N ILE A 173 1.52 9.17 4.78
CA ILE A 173 0.14 8.91 4.39
C ILE A 173 -0.03 9.09 2.89
N ASP A 174 -0.79 8.20 2.25
CA ASP A 174 -1.05 8.24 0.82
C ASP A 174 -2.51 7.91 0.49
N LEU A 175 -2.99 8.45 -0.63
CA LEU A 175 -4.32 8.19 -1.19
C LEU A 175 -4.27 6.88 -1.96
N CYS A 176 -4.99 5.87 -1.48
CA CYS A 176 -4.96 4.55 -2.09
C CYS A 176 -6.19 3.73 -1.71
N ARG A 177 -6.79 3.04 -2.70
CA ARG A 177 -7.91 2.11 -2.48
C ARG A 177 -7.48 0.81 -1.78
N GLY A 178 -6.19 0.47 -1.88
CA GLY A 178 -5.63 -0.78 -1.39
C GLY A 178 -6.05 -2.01 -2.22
N PRO A 179 -5.92 -3.22 -1.64
CA PRO A 179 -5.39 -3.49 -0.30
C PRO A 179 -3.86 -3.35 -0.21
N HIS A 180 -3.36 -3.38 1.02
CA HIS A 180 -1.94 -3.40 1.34
C HIS A 180 -1.59 -4.53 2.34
N LEU A 181 -0.29 -4.81 2.46
CA LEU A 181 0.21 -5.74 3.47
C LEU A 181 0.04 -5.17 4.89
N PRO A 182 0.01 -6.03 5.93
CA PRO A 182 -0.23 -5.57 7.31
C PRO A 182 0.81 -4.60 7.87
N SER A 183 2.07 -4.74 7.46
CA SER A 183 3.17 -3.87 7.89
C SER A 183 4.30 -3.85 6.86
N THR A 184 5.17 -2.84 6.93
CA THR A 184 6.31 -2.69 6.02
C THR A 184 7.28 -3.86 6.09
N GLY A 185 7.36 -4.54 7.24
CA GLY A 185 8.22 -5.69 7.46
C GLY A 185 7.80 -6.97 6.73
N TYR A 186 6.64 -7.00 6.08
CA TYR A 186 6.25 -8.10 5.19
C TYR A 186 7.06 -8.12 3.90
N ILE A 187 7.57 -6.96 3.45
CA ILE A 187 8.49 -6.89 2.32
C ILE A 187 9.84 -7.46 2.74
N LYS A 188 10.30 -8.50 2.05
CA LYS A 188 11.58 -9.17 2.35
C LYS A 188 12.67 -8.82 1.34
N CYS A 189 12.30 -8.77 0.06
CA CYS A 189 13.21 -8.54 -1.05
C CYS A 189 12.61 -7.54 -2.03
N PHE A 190 13.40 -6.58 -2.47
CA PHE A 190 13.06 -5.64 -3.54
C PHE A 190 14.36 -5.08 -4.14
N LYS A 191 14.25 -4.50 -5.33
CA LYS A 191 15.34 -3.79 -5.99
C LYS A 191 14.77 -2.63 -6.80
N LEU A 192 15.36 -1.43 -6.66
CA LEU A 192 15.10 -0.33 -7.59
C LEU A 192 15.95 -0.54 -8.84
N LEU A 193 15.32 -0.56 -10.01
CA LEU A 193 15.96 -0.92 -11.27
C LEU A 193 16.50 0.32 -11.99
N SER A 194 15.64 1.29 -12.26
CA SER A 194 15.95 2.46 -13.05
C SER A 194 15.14 3.66 -12.59
N VAL A 195 15.57 4.84 -13.04
CA VAL A 195 14.78 6.07 -13.02
C VAL A 195 14.45 6.42 -14.46
N SER A 196 13.25 6.93 -14.67
CA SER A 196 12.81 7.53 -15.93
C SER A 196 12.04 8.81 -15.64
N SER A 197 11.69 9.55 -16.68
CA SER A 197 10.86 10.75 -16.56
C SER A 197 9.54 10.50 -17.26
N SER A 198 8.47 10.93 -16.61
CA SER A 198 7.09 10.90 -17.11
C SER A 198 6.52 12.31 -17.05
N TYR A 199 5.63 12.63 -17.98
CA TYR A 199 4.80 13.82 -17.88
C TYR A 199 3.55 13.49 -17.08
N TRP A 200 3.08 14.43 -16.26
CA TRP A 200 1.83 14.24 -15.52
C TRP A 200 0.70 14.09 -16.52
N ARG A 201 -0.03 12.96 -16.47
CA ARG A 201 -1.09 12.59 -17.43
C ARG A 201 -0.65 12.45 -18.89
N GLY A 202 0.66 12.49 -19.16
CA GLY A 202 1.20 12.40 -20.51
C GLY A 202 1.13 13.69 -21.32
N ASP A 203 0.86 14.83 -20.68
CA ASP A 203 0.77 16.17 -21.30
C ASP A 203 2.06 16.99 -21.18
#